data_AF-A0A379E722-F1
#
_entry.id   AF-A0A379E722-F1
#
_cell.length_a   1.000
_cell.length_b   1.000
_cell.length_c   1.000
_cell.angle_alpha   90.00
_cell.angle_beta   90.00
_cell.angle_gamma   90.00
#
_symmetry.space_group_name_H-M   'P 1'
#
loop_
_entity.id
_entity.type
_entity.pdbx_description
1 polymer ?
#
loop_
_entity_poly.entity_id
_entity_poly.type
_entity_poly.pdbx_seq_one_letter_code
_entity_poly.pdbx_strand_id
1 'polypeptide(L)'
;MFSYIYYRIYSTYQIKWKSDIAGIYAVAMLSIAQLLNLNTVIVPICYALRINFYPSRVSWMIVHIGFTVCNAIYFWRITNYEKLHNRWKSESKSKKRKNGYFVVLYLLISFVVGLTILHHLGNWEVKTKQSIENVNFSRNNSENRKRIYRNPAAKATGISTRPKTLMRL
;
A
#
# COMPACT_ATOMS: atom_id res chain seq x y z
N MET A 1 20.44 -9.76 -6.62
CA MET A 1 20.29 -8.29 -6.58
C MET A 1 20.02 -7.77 -5.17
N PHE A 2 19.00 -8.27 -4.47
CA PHE A 2 18.64 -7.80 -3.12
C PHE A 2 19.76 -7.94 -2.07
N SER A 3 20.55 -9.01 -2.09
CA SER A 3 21.69 -9.15 -1.18
C SER A 3 22.76 -8.10 -1.40
N TYR A 4 22.90 -7.60 -2.64
CA TYR A 4 23.78 -6.47 -2.91
C TYR A 4 23.19 -5.18 -2.35
N ILE A 5 21.90 -4.91 -2.56
CA ILE A 5 21.21 -3.74 -1.99
C ILE A 5 21.35 -3.73 -0.46
N TYR A 6 21.06 -4.86 0.20
CA TYR A 6 21.26 -5.05 1.64
C TYR A 6 22.69 -4.68 2.07
N TYR A 7 23.70 -5.28 1.41
CA TYR A 7 25.11 -5.01 1.69
C TYR A 7 25.45 -3.53 1.57
N ARG A 8 24.93 -2.82 0.55
CA ARG A 8 25.20 -1.40 0.34
C ARG A 8 24.55 -0.50 1.38
N ILE A 9 23.31 -0.80 1.76
CA ILE A 9 22.62 -0.07 2.82
C ILE A 9 23.35 -0.30 4.15
N TYR A 10 23.62 -1.56 4.50
CA TYR A 10 24.36 -1.94 5.70
C TYR A 10 25.71 -1.24 5.76
N SER A 11 26.52 -1.36 4.71
CA SER A 11 27.86 -0.77 4.66
C SER A 11 27.81 0.76 4.77
N THR A 12 26.77 1.41 4.22
CA THR A 12 26.59 2.86 4.35
C THR A 12 26.29 3.25 5.78
N TYR A 13 25.35 2.58 6.44
CA TYR A 13 25.00 2.87 7.85
C TYR A 13 26.12 2.51 8.82
N GLN A 14 26.84 1.41 8.58
CA GLN A 14 27.96 1.01 9.41
C GLN A 14 29.17 1.96 9.25
N ILE A 15 29.55 2.30 8.01
CA ILE A 15 30.78 3.07 7.77
C ILE A 15 30.55 4.57 7.93
N LYS A 16 29.48 5.12 7.32
CA LYS A 16 29.24 6.58 7.34
C LYS A 16 28.52 7.03 8.60
N TRP A 17 27.55 6.25 9.06
CA TRP A 17 26.69 6.63 10.20
C TRP A 17 27.15 5.98 11.51
N LYS A 18 28.16 5.09 11.47
CA LYS A 18 28.71 4.37 12.63
C LYS A 18 27.63 3.79 13.54
N SER A 19 26.57 3.26 12.93
CA SER A 19 25.44 2.72 13.67
C SER A 19 25.62 1.24 13.97
N ASP A 20 25.49 0.87 15.23
CA ASP A 20 25.54 -0.53 15.70
C ASP A 20 24.35 -1.36 15.21
N ILE A 21 23.24 -0.69 14.87
CA ILE A 21 22.01 -1.30 14.37
C ILE A 21 21.86 -1.17 12.85
N ALA A 22 22.96 -0.98 12.12
CA ALA A 22 22.98 -0.90 10.64
C ALA A 22 22.25 -2.07 9.95
N GLY A 23 22.29 -3.27 10.55
CA GLY A 23 21.56 -4.44 10.07
C GLY A 23 20.06 -4.26 10.07
N ILE A 24 19.50 -3.66 11.12
CA ILE A 24 18.05 -3.41 11.24
C ILE A 24 17.61 -2.42 10.17
N TYR A 25 18.35 -1.32 9.98
CA TYR A 25 18.05 -0.34 8.93
C TYR A 25 18.09 -0.96 7.53
N ALA A 26 19.09 -1.81 7.25
CA ALA A 26 19.22 -2.49 5.97
C ALA A 26 18.06 -3.45 5.71
N VAL A 27 17.66 -4.26 6.70
CA VAL A 27 16.51 -5.16 6.59
C VAL A 27 15.22 -4.35 6.40
N ALA A 28 14.99 -3.32 7.20
CA ALA A 28 13.76 -2.53 7.15
C ALA A 28 13.61 -1.82 5.80
N MET A 29 14.64 -1.08 5.35
CA MET A 29 14.60 -0.39 4.06
C MET A 29 14.40 -1.35 2.89
N LEU A 30 15.12 -2.47 2.88
CA LEU A 30 14.98 -3.46 1.82
C LEU A 30 13.58 -4.09 1.82
N SER A 31 13.04 -4.42 2.99
CA SER A 31 11.71 -5.02 3.13
C SER A 31 10.63 -4.06 2.63
N ILE A 32 10.70 -2.78 2.99
CA ILE A 32 9.79 -1.75 2.47
C ILE A 32 9.88 -1.67 0.94
N ALA A 33 11.08 -1.58 0.38
CA ALA A 33 11.25 -1.48 -1.07
C ALA A 33 10.71 -2.71 -1.81
N GLN A 34 10.95 -3.92 -1.28
CA GLN A 34 10.43 -5.15 -1.86
C GLN A 34 8.91 -5.26 -1.74
N LEU A 35 8.32 -4.85 -0.61
CA LEU A 35 6.86 -4.84 -0.43
C LEU A 35 6.19 -3.83 -1.36
N LEU A 36 6.77 -2.64 -1.51
CA LEU A 36 6.28 -1.66 -2.48
C LEU A 36 6.30 -2.25 -3.90
N ASN A 37 7.40 -2.89 -4.30
CA ASN A 37 7.50 -3.52 -5.62
C ASN A 37 6.60 -4.75 -5.77
N LEU A 38 6.32 -5.48 -4.69
CA LEU A 38 5.34 -6.56 -4.73
C LEU A 38 3.94 -5.99 -4.97
N ASN A 39 3.61 -4.90 -4.29
CA ASN A 39 2.33 -4.20 -4.45
C ASN A 39 2.19 -3.61 -5.86
N THR A 40 3.27 -3.13 -6.46
CA THR A 40 3.23 -2.60 -7.84
C THR A 40 2.89 -3.66 -8.88
N VAL A 41 3.11 -4.94 -8.57
CA VAL A 41 2.78 -6.07 -9.46
C VAL A 41 1.42 -6.68 -9.10
N ILE A 42 1.19 -6.99 -7.83
CA ILE A 42 -0.03 -7.69 -7.39
C ILE A 42 -1.27 -6.83 -7.63
N VAL A 43 -1.21 -5.54 -7.31
CA VAL A 43 -2.40 -4.65 -7.37
C VAL A 43 -2.93 -4.54 -8.80
N PRO A 44 -2.11 -4.22 -9.83
CA PRO A 44 -2.59 -4.19 -11.21
C PRO A 44 -3.10 -5.54 -11.71
N ILE A 45 -2.49 -6.66 -11.30
CA ILE A 45 -2.95 -8.00 -11.68
C ILE A 45 -4.33 -8.28 -11.09
N CYS A 46 -4.53 -8.05 -9.78
CA CYS A 46 -5.83 -8.22 -9.16
C CYS A 46 -6.89 -7.33 -9.81
N TYR A 47 -6.53 -6.11 -10.16
CA TYR A 47 -7.40 -5.19 -10.90
C TYR A 47 -7.76 -5.72 -12.28
N ALA A 48 -6.78 -6.17 -13.07
CA ALA A 48 -7.00 -6.73 -14.41
C ALA A 48 -7.90 -7.98 -14.38
N LEU A 49 -7.75 -8.81 -13.35
CA LEU A 49 -8.54 -10.03 -13.15
C LEU A 49 -9.90 -9.78 -12.47
N ARG A 50 -10.24 -8.52 -12.14
CA ARG A 50 -11.46 -8.14 -11.41
C ARG A 50 -11.63 -8.91 -10.09
N ILE A 51 -10.51 -9.27 -9.46
CA ILE A 51 -10.52 -9.90 -8.14
C ILE A 51 -10.70 -8.78 -7.11
N ASN A 52 -11.70 -8.93 -6.24
CA ASN A 52 -11.95 -8.01 -5.13
C ASN A 52 -10.82 -8.14 -4.08
N PHE A 53 -9.70 -7.46 -4.32
CA PHE A 53 -8.55 -7.44 -3.44
C PHE A 53 -8.67 -6.26 -2.47
N TYR A 54 -9.37 -6.48 -1.35
CA TYR A 54 -9.47 -5.52 -0.25
C TYR A 54 -9.02 -6.17 1.06
N PRO A 55 -7.69 -6.34 1.27
CA PRO A 55 -7.19 -6.91 2.49
C PRO A 55 -7.53 -5.97 3.65
N SER A 56 -7.99 -6.53 4.76
CA SER A 56 -8.17 -5.76 5.99
C SER A 56 -6.83 -5.13 6.43
N ARG A 57 -6.88 -4.02 7.17
CA ARG A 57 -5.66 -3.39 7.74
C ARG A 57 -4.81 -4.38 8.54
N VAL A 58 -5.47 -5.27 9.28
CA VAL A 58 -4.81 -6.33 10.07
C VAL A 58 -4.12 -7.33 9.15
N SER A 59 -4.78 -7.78 8.09
CA SER A 59 -4.18 -8.69 7.10
C SER A 59 -2.94 -8.06 6.44
N TRP A 60 -3.02 -6.78 6.07
CA TRP A 60 -1.89 -6.03 5.52
C TRP A 60 -0.71 -5.95 6.50
N MET A 61 -0.99 -5.66 7.76
CA MET A 61 0.02 -5.57 8.81
C MET A 61 0.71 -6.92 9.05
N ILE A 62 -0.06 -8.02 9.10
CA ILE A 62 0.49 -9.38 9.25
C ILE A 62 1.43 -9.71 8.09
N VAL A 63 1.03 -9.40 6.85
CA VAL A 63 1.90 -9.62 5.67
C VAL A 63 3.19 -8.81 5.76
N HIS A 64 3.11 -7.53 6.15
CA HIS A 64 4.31 -6.69 6.29
C HIS A 64 5.26 -7.22 7.37
N ILE A 65 4.73 -7.59 8.53
CA ILE A 65 5.53 -8.13 9.64
C ILE A 65 6.15 -9.46 9.22
N GLY A 66 5.35 -10.39 8.69
CA GLY A 66 5.83 -11.70 8.26
C GLY A 66 6.92 -11.59 7.21
N PHE A 67 6.72 -10.75 6.18
CA PHE A 67 7.71 -10.51 5.13
C PHE A 67 9.02 -9.92 5.68
N THR A 68 8.93 -8.93 6.58
CA THR A 68 10.10 -8.32 7.22
C THR A 68 10.86 -9.34 8.07
N VAL A 69 10.15 -10.19 8.82
CA VAL A 69 10.75 -11.27 9.63
C VAL A 69 11.44 -12.29 8.74
N CYS A 70 10.81 -12.73 7.63
CA CYS A 70 11.44 -13.63 6.67
C CYS A 70 12.74 -13.05 6.09
N ASN A 71 12.74 -11.77 5.71
CA ASN A 71 13.94 -11.07 5.27
C ASN A 71 15.02 -11.01 6.36
N ALA A 72 14.61 -10.72 7.59
CA ALA A 72 15.52 -10.66 8.73
C ALA A 72 16.20 -12.02 8.96
N ILE A 73 15.44 -13.11 8.95
CA ILE A 73 15.97 -14.48 9.06
C ILE A 73 16.94 -14.77 7.91
N TYR A 74 16.57 -14.46 6.67
CA TYR A 74 17.41 -14.68 5.50
C TYR A 74 18.76 -13.95 5.60
N PHE A 75 18.74 -12.66 5.95
CA PHE A 75 19.96 -11.84 6.02
C PHE A 75 20.78 -12.07 7.27
N TRP A 76 20.20 -12.47 8.40
CA TRP A 76 20.97 -12.77 9.60
C TRP A 76 21.53 -14.19 9.63
N ARG A 77 20.74 -15.20 9.23
CA ARG A 77 21.13 -16.61 9.35
C ARG A 77 21.84 -17.15 8.12
N ILE A 78 21.35 -16.81 6.92
CA ILE A 78 21.81 -17.45 5.68
C ILE A 78 22.93 -16.60 5.05
N THR A 79 22.61 -15.33 4.81
CA THR A 79 23.39 -14.41 3.98
C THR A 79 23.91 -13.23 4.79
N ASN A 80 24.58 -13.52 5.91
CA ASN A 80 25.10 -12.51 6.83
C ASN A 80 26.03 -11.47 6.16
N TYR A 81 26.22 -10.33 6.83
CA TYR A 81 27.02 -9.23 6.30
C TYR A 81 28.46 -9.64 5.98
N GLU A 82 29.10 -10.47 6.81
CA GLU A 82 30.50 -10.88 6.60
C GLU A 82 30.69 -11.67 5.30
N LYS A 83 29.79 -12.61 4.99
CA LYS A 83 29.81 -13.34 3.71
C LYS A 83 29.67 -12.37 2.53
N LEU A 84 28.78 -11.39 2.65
CA LEU A 84 28.56 -10.39 1.61
C LEU A 84 29.75 -9.43 1.46
N HIS A 85 30.33 -9.01 2.57
CA HIS A 85 31.51 -8.19 2.59
C HIS A 85 32.68 -8.91 1.91
N ASN A 86 32.94 -10.17 2.27
CA ASN A 86 34.00 -10.96 1.64
C ASN A 86 33.79 -11.16 0.14
N ARG A 87 32.54 -11.29 -0.31
CA ARG A 87 32.21 -11.41 -1.74
C ARG A 87 32.47 -10.13 -2.52
N TRP A 88 32.28 -8.95 -1.93
CA TRP A 88 32.37 -7.66 -2.64
C TRP A 88 33.48 -6.72 -2.16
N LYS A 89 34.35 -7.16 -1.24
CA LYS A 89 35.48 -6.34 -0.75
C LYS A 89 36.47 -5.97 -1.84
N SER A 90 36.67 -6.86 -2.82
CA SER A 90 37.57 -6.66 -3.97
C SER A 90 36.91 -5.91 -5.14
N GLU A 91 35.69 -5.38 -4.96
CA GLU A 91 35.02 -4.62 -6.02
C GLU A 91 35.77 -3.30 -6.30
N SER A 92 36.09 -3.05 -7.58
CA SER A 92 36.81 -1.83 -7.99
C SER A 92 36.03 -0.57 -7.58
N LYS A 93 36.74 0.50 -7.17
CA LYS A 93 36.13 1.75 -6.68
C LYS A 93 35.10 2.33 -7.66
N SER A 94 35.38 2.26 -8.97
CA SER A 94 34.48 2.74 -10.03
C SER A 94 33.19 1.93 -10.08
N LYS A 95 33.29 0.59 -10.12
CA LYS A 95 32.12 -0.32 -10.10
C LYS A 95 31.32 -0.16 -8.83
N LYS A 96 32.01 0.00 -7.69
CA LYS A 96 31.43 0.32 -6.38
C LYS A 96 30.56 1.57 -6.51
N ARG A 97 31.08 2.68 -7.02
CA ARG A 97 30.32 3.94 -7.13
C ARG A 97 29.12 3.81 -8.07
N LYS A 98 29.31 3.25 -9.27
CA LYS A 98 28.23 3.06 -10.27
C LYS A 98 27.07 2.23 -9.71
N ASN A 99 27.38 1.09 -9.08
CA ASN A 99 26.38 0.23 -8.49
C ASN A 99 25.69 0.88 -7.28
N GLY A 100 26.40 1.72 -6.52
CA GLY A 100 25.79 2.53 -5.46
C GLY A 100 24.70 3.46 -5.99
N TYR A 101 24.94 4.15 -7.11
CA TYR A 101 23.93 4.98 -7.76
C TYR A 101 22.71 4.17 -8.20
N PHE A 102 22.91 2.98 -8.78
CA PHE A 102 21.80 2.11 -9.15
C PHE A 102 20.96 1.65 -7.96
N VAL A 103 21.58 1.38 -6.81
CA VAL A 103 20.83 1.03 -5.60
C VAL A 103 19.95 2.19 -5.13
N VAL A 104 20.50 3.40 -5.09
CA VAL A 104 19.73 4.60 -4.67
C VAL A 104 18.59 4.88 -5.66
N LEU A 105 18.88 4.82 -6.96
CA LEU A 105 17.88 5.01 -8.01
C LEU A 105 16.76 3.98 -7.91
N TYR A 106 17.11 2.70 -7.69
CA TYR A 106 16.14 1.63 -7.47
C TYR A 106 15.24 1.91 -6.26
N LEU A 107 15.80 2.33 -5.13
CA LEU A 107 15.01 2.63 -3.93
C LEU A 107 14.06 3.81 -4.17
N LEU A 108 14.52 4.87 -4.84
CA LEU A 108 13.70 6.02 -5.19
C LEU A 108 12.55 5.65 -6.12
N ILE A 109 12.83 4.89 -7.19
CA ILE A 109 11.79 4.43 -8.12
C ILE A 109 10.78 3.54 -7.41
N SER A 110 11.25 2.57 -6.62
CA SER A 110 10.38 1.66 -5.85
C SER A 110 9.45 2.46 -4.92
N PHE A 111 9.97 3.52 -4.29
CA PHE A 111 9.21 4.39 -3.42
C PHE A 111 8.16 5.22 -4.17
N VAL A 112 8.55 5.92 -5.24
CA VAL A 112 7.66 6.78 -6.02
C VAL A 112 6.53 5.97 -6.67
N VAL A 113 6.86 4.85 -7.32
CA VAL A 113 5.86 4.01 -8.00
C VAL A 113 4.95 3.33 -6.96
N GLY A 114 5.52 2.81 -5.89
CA GLY A 114 4.76 2.20 -4.79
C GLY A 114 3.75 3.16 -4.17
N LEU A 115 4.16 4.39 -3.85
CA LEU A 115 3.26 5.41 -3.32
C LEU A 115 2.18 5.82 -4.32
N THR A 116 2.52 5.93 -5.60
CA THR A 116 1.54 6.28 -6.65
C THR A 116 0.41 5.26 -6.73
N ILE A 117 0.75 3.97 -6.66
CA ILE A 117 -0.24 2.88 -6.68
C ILE A 117 -1.07 2.86 -5.41
N LEU A 118 -0.44 3.04 -4.25
CA LEU A 118 -1.15 3.15 -2.97
C LEU A 118 -2.12 4.33 -2.93
N HIS A 119 -1.71 5.48 -3.46
CA HIS A 119 -2.57 6.67 -3.57
C HIS A 119 -3.75 6.41 -4.53
N HIS A 120 -3.51 5.75 -5.66
CA HIS A 120 -4.56 5.40 -6.60
C HIS A 120 -5.59 4.45 -5.97
N LEU A 121 -5.13 3.46 -5.20
CA LEU A 121 -5.99 2.56 -4.43
C LEU A 121 -6.80 3.29 -3.35
N GLY A 122 -6.17 4.18 -2.58
CA GLY A 122 -6.85 4.94 -1.53
C GLY A 122 -7.99 5.79 -2.07
N ASN A 123 -7.76 6.49 -3.18
CA ASN A 123 -8.79 7.28 -3.85
C ASN A 123 -9.92 6.41 -4.41
N TRP A 124 -9.63 5.17 -4.79
CA TRP A 124 -10.63 4.24 -5.26
C TRP A 124 -11.54 3.75 -4.13
N GLU A 125 -10.99 3.41 -2.97
CA GLU A 125 -11.77 3.00 -1.78
C GLU A 125 -12.76 4.09 -1.34
N VAL A 126 -12.34 5.36 -1.38
CA VAL A 126 -13.21 6.51 -1.06
C VAL A 126 -14.37 6.61 -2.05
N LYS A 127 -14.10 6.44 -3.36
CA LYS A 127 -15.13 6.49 -4.39
C LYS A 127 -16.12 5.33 -4.29
N THR A 128 -15.65 4.10 -4.04
CA THR A 128 -16.57 2.94 -3.89
C THR A 128 -17.43 3.05 -2.64
N LYS A 129 -16.88 3.49 -1.50
CA LYS A 129 -17.69 3.73 -0.28
C LYS A 129 -18.79 4.75 -0.50
N GLN A 130 -18.47 5.90 -1.11
CA GLN A 130 -19.46 6.93 -1.44
C GLN A 130 -20.54 6.41 -2.39
N SER A 131 -20.16 5.60 -3.40
CA SER A 131 -21.13 5.00 -4.32
C SER A 131 -22.08 4.05 -3.60
N ILE A 132 -21.59 3.22 -2.68
CA ILE A 132 -22.42 2.26 -1.93
C ILE A 132 -23.37 3.00 -0.98
N GLU A 133 -22.90 4.04 -0.28
CA GLU A 133 -23.74 4.88 0.59
C GLU A 133 -24.86 5.57 -0.19
N ASN A 134 -24.55 6.14 -1.36
CA ASN A 134 -25.54 6.79 -2.23
C ASN A 134 -26.61 5.80 -2.73
N VAL A 135 -26.22 4.57 -3.09
CA VAL A 135 -27.15 3.52 -3.51
C VAL A 135 -28.05 3.10 -2.36
N ASN A 136 -27.50 2.88 -1.16
CA ASN A 136 -28.28 2.51 0.02
C ASN A 136 -29.24 3.63 0.45
N PHE A 137 -28.81 4.89 0.41
CA PHE A 137 -29.64 6.05 0.69
C PHE A 137 -30.81 6.15 -0.30
N SER A 138 -30.55 6.00 -1.60
CA SER A 138 -31.57 6.01 -2.64
C SER A 138 -32.59 4.88 -2.45
N ARG A 139 -32.11 3.67 -2.14
CA ARG A 139 -32.96 2.50 -1.87
C ARG A 139 -33.87 2.73 -0.66
N ASN A 140 -33.32 3.19 0.46
CA ASN A 140 -34.10 3.50 1.67
C ASN A 140 -35.15 4.59 1.42
N ASN A 141 -34.82 5.62 0.65
CA ASN A 141 -35.77 6.67 0.28
C ASN A 141 -36.91 6.15 -0.62
N SER A 142 -36.60 5.21 -1.51
CA SER A 142 -37.61 4.58 -2.37
C SER A 142 -38.56 3.67 -1.57
N GLU A 143 -38.04 2.92 -0.60
CA GLU A 143 -38.84 2.06 0.28
C GLU A 143 -39.71 2.87 1.24
N ASN A 144 -39.16 3.95 1.82
CA ASN A 144 -39.94 4.88 2.66
C ASN A 144 -41.08 5.52 1.86
N ARG A 145 -40.85 5.94 0.62
CA ARG A 145 -41.93 6.43 -0.26
C ARG A 145 -42.99 5.35 -0.48
N LYS A 146 -42.60 4.11 -0.81
CA LYS A 146 -43.57 3.00 -0.99
C LYS A 146 -44.38 2.71 0.28
N ARG A 147 -43.79 2.81 1.47
CA ARG A 147 -44.52 2.65 2.74
C ARG A 147 -45.54 3.75 2.98
N ILE A 148 -45.19 5.00 2.68
CA ILE A 148 -46.12 6.15 2.80
C ILE A 148 -47.35 5.96 1.89
N TYR A 149 -47.16 5.53 0.63
CA TYR A 149 -48.27 5.29 -0.30
C TYR A 149 -49.12 4.04 0.03
N ARG A 150 -48.58 3.08 0.79
CA ARG A 150 -49.31 1.89 1.25
C ARG A 150 -50.04 2.08 2.57
N ASN A 151 -49.84 3.18 3.29
CA ASN A 151 -50.54 3.44 4.54
C ASN A 151 -51.94 4.03 4.26
N PRO A 152 -53.04 3.31 4.55
CA PRO A 152 -54.39 3.79 4.28
C PRO A 152 -54.75 5.06 5.06
N ALA A 153 -54.12 5.32 6.22
CA ALA A 153 -54.34 6.54 7.00
C ALA A 153 -53.76 7.81 6.33
N ALA A 154 -52.66 7.68 5.56
CA ALA A 154 -52.09 8.79 4.79
C ALA A 154 -52.91 9.13 3.53
N LYS A 155 -53.69 8.16 3.04
CA LYS A 155 -54.61 8.33 1.91
C LYS A 155 -55.90 9.07 2.33
N ALA A 156 -56.30 8.95 3.59
CA ALA A 156 -57.49 9.58 4.14
C ALA A 156 -57.29 11.07 4.50
N THR A 157 -56.06 11.51 4.74
CA THR A 157 -55.77 12.91 5.16
C THR A 157 -55.50 13.88 4.00
N GLY A 158 -55.53 13.43 2.73
CA GLY A 158 -55.45 14.32 1.57
C GLY A 158 -54.18 15.18 1.50
N ILE A 159 -53.11 14.81 2.21
CA ILE A 159 -51.86 15.58 2.23
C ILE A 159 -51.12 15.32 0.91
N SER A 160 -51.42 16.15 -0.08
CA SER A 160 -50.64 16.31 -1.30
C SER A 160 -49.25 16.81 -0.93
N THR A 161 -48.29 15.89 -0.84
CA THR A 161 -46.86 16.22 -0.70
C THR A 161 -46.29 16.62 -2.06
N ARG A 162 -46.77 17.75 -2.62
CA ARG A 162 -45.97 18.46 -3.65
C ARG A 162 -44.71 19.00 -2.96
N PRO A 163 -43.50 18.69 -3.46
CA PRO A 163 -42.28 19.27 -2.92
C PRO A 163 -42.33 20.79 -3.15
N LYS A 164 -42.28 21.57 -2.06
CA LYS A 164 -42.02 23.01 -2.14
C LYS A 164 -40.60 23.19 -2.66
N THR A 165 -40.49 23.57 -3.93
CA THR A 165 -39.26 24.06 -4.54
C THR A 165 -38.82 25.30 -3.75
N LEU A 166 -37.79 25.15 -2.94
CA LEU A 166 -37.21 26.23 -2.15
C LEU A 166 -36.34 27.06 -3.12
N MET A 167 -36.90 28.15 -3.65
CA MET A 167 -36.13 29.17 -4.35
C MET A 167 -35.09 29.72 -3.36
N ARG A 168 -33.81 29.48 -3.66
CA ARG A 168 -32.70 30.22 -3.04
C ARG A 168 -32.70 31.63 -3.64
N LEU A 169 -32.92 32.62 -2.78
CA LEU A 169 -32.44 33.99 -2.96
C LEU A 169 -31.06 34.07 -2.30
#